data_AF-A0A1R3WRQ2-F1
#
_entry.id   AF-A0A1R3WRQ2-F1
#
_cell.length_a   1.000
_cell.length_b   1.000
_cell.length_c   1.000
_cell.angle_alpha   90.00
_cell.angle_beta   90.00
_cell.angle_gamma   90.00
#
_symmetry.space_group_name_H-M   'P 1'
#
loop_
_entity.id
_entity.type
_entity.pdbx_description
1 polymer ?
#
loop_
_entity_poly.entity_id
_entity_poly.type
_entity_poly.pdbx_seq_one_letter_code
_entity_poly.pdbx_strand_id
1 'polypeptide(L)'
;MTADRIRQLGAVTEALYMDEHRRIQEILTREAALQASISRLRAQSSHYGDRQMQAIGADLAWEAWRDRSLRDLGMELAQVRAQKLAALDRLRGAFGRNEAVRQLIERAMAEQKRLRSRR
;
A
#
# COMPACT_ATOMS: atom_id res chain seq x y z
N MET A 1 -36.64 -1.83 0.95
CA MET A 1 -35.58 -0.80 0.83
C MET A 1 -35.69 -0.20 -0.56
N THR A 2 -35.83 1.13 -0.71
CA THR A 2 -36.05 1.76 -2.03
C THR A 2 -34.80 1.63 -2.91
N ALA A 3 -34.96 1.31 -4.20
CA ALA A 3 -33.83 1.09 -5.14
C ALA A 3 -32.84 2.27 -5.19
N ASP A 4 -33.32 3.48 -4.90
CA ASP A 4 -32.50 4.68 -4.80
C ASP A 4 -31.52 4.66 -3.61
N ARG A 5 -31.94 4.14 -2.45
CA ARG A 5 -31.07 3.98 -1.28
C ARG A 5 -29.95 2.96 -1.52
N ILE A 6 -30.23 1.90 -2.29
CA ILE A 6 -29.21 0.89 -2.64
C ILE A 6 -28.17 1.50 -3.59
N ARG A 7 -28.59 2.32 -4.56
CA ARG A 7 -27.67 3.07 -5.43
C ARG A 7 -26.81 4.07 -4.66
N GLN A 8 -27.38 4.82 -3.73
CA GLN A 8 -26.63 5.72 -2.84
C GLN A 8 -25.61 4.97 -2.00
N LEU A 9 -25.99 3.81 -1.43
CA LEU A 9 -25.06 2.94 -0.70
C LEU A 9 -23.91 2.47 -1.60
N GLY A 10 -24.19 2.14 -2.86
CA GLY A 10 -23.17 1.81 -3.86
C GLY A 10 -22.12 2.90 -3.99
N ALA A 11 -22.55 4.12 -4.26
CA ALA A 11 -21.66 5.27 -4.41
C ALA A 11 -20.79 5.51 -3.16
N VAL A 12 -21.36 5.38 -1.96
CA VAL A 12 -20.60 5.51 -0.70
C VAL A 12 -19.56 4.40 -0.56
N THR A 13 -19.93 3.14 -0.80
CA THR A 13 -18.97 2.03 -0.68
C THR A 13 -17.86 2.09 -1.72
N GLU A 14 -18.15 2.60 -2.92
CA GLU A 14 -17.15 2.85 -3.95
C GLU A 14 -16.17 3.96 -3.55
N ALA A 15 -16.68 5.08 -3.04
CA ALA A 15 -15.84 6.15 -2.52
C ALA A 15 -14.93 5.68 -1.39
N LEU A 16 -15.45 4.87 -0.46
CA LEU A 16 -14.64 4.27 0.62
C LEU A 16 -13.57 3.31 0.10
N TYR A 17 -13.89 2.48 -0.89
CA TYR A 17 -12.92 1.59 -1.52
C TYR A 17 -11.81 2.39 -2.23
N MET A 18 -12.16 3.43 -2.97
CA MET A 18 -11.20 4.31 -3.64
C MET A 18 -10.29 5.05 -2.66
N ASP A 19 -10.83 5.48 -1.51
CA ASP A 19 -10.05 6.15 -0.47
C ASP A 19 -9.02 5.18 0.16
N GLU A 20 -9.43 3.96 0.52
CA GLU A 20 -8.51 2.95 1.02
C GLU A 20 -7.46 2.55 -0.04
N HIS A 21 -7.85 2.52 -1.32
CA HIS A 21 -6.92 2.29 -2.43
C HIS A 21 -5.88 3.42 -2.53
N ARG A 22 -6.27 4.69 -2.36
CA ARG A 22 -5.32 5.82 -2.35
C ARG A 22 -4.34 5.70 -1.19
N ARG A 23 -4.83 5.41 0.01
CA ARG A 23 -4.00 5.28 1.22
C ARG A 23 -2.93 4.19 1.07
N ILE A 24 -3.27 3.04 0.48
CA ILE A 24 -2.27 1.99 0.27
C ILE A 24 -1.19 2.41 -0.75
N GLN A 25 -1.53 3.21 -1.77
CA GLN A 25 -0.56 3.69 -2.75
C GLN A 25 0.52 4.58 -2.11
N GLU A 26 0.14 5.40 -1.13
CA GLU A 26 1.09 6.21 -0.35
C GLU A 26 2.08 5.32 0.41
N ILE A 27 1.59 4.26 1.06
CA ILE A 27 2.40 3.28 1.78
C ILE A 27 3.37 2.55 0.83
N LEU A 28 2.88 2.12 -0.34
CA LEU A 28 3.71 1.44 -1.35
C LEU A 28 4.81 2.35 -1.89
N THR A 29 4.50 3.63 -2.11
CA THR A 29 5.47 4.63 -2.57
C THR A 29 6.56 4.84 -1.52
N ARG A 30 6.19 4.95 -0.24
CA ARG A 30 7.16 5.05 0.85
C ARG A 30 8.02 3.79 0.98
N GLU A 31 7.42 2.60 0.86
CA GLU A 31 8.17 1.34 0.87
C GLU A 31 9.22 1.30 -0.25
N ALA A 32 8.83 1.66 -1.47
CA ALA A 32 9.73 1.70 -2.62
C ALA A 32 10.87 2.72 -2.43
N ALA A 33 10.58 3.90 -1.89
CA ALA A 33 11.59 4.93 -1.61
C ALA A 33 12.62 4.47 -0.56
N LEU A 34 12.18 3.77 0.49
CA LEU A 34 13.06 3.20 1.52
C LEU A 34 13.93 2.09 0.94
N GLN A 35 13.34 1.18 0.16
CA GLN A 35 14.09 0.13 -0.53
C GLN A 35 15.16 0.71 -1.47
N ALA A 36 14.81 1.73 -2.26
CA ALA A 36 15.75 2.41 -3.15
C ALA A 36 16.89 3.07 -2.37
N SER A 37 16.60 3.67 -1.21
CA SER A 37 17.62 4.31 -0.36
C SER A 37 18.57 3.30 0.27
N ILE A 38 18.05 2.16 0.75
CA ILE A 38 18.86 1.03 1.25
C ILE A 38 19.75 0.48 0.13
N SER A 39 19.19 0.24 -1.06
CA SER A 39 19.94 -0.28 -2.21
C SER A 39 21.05 0.67 -2.64
N ARG A 40 20.78 1.99 -2.69
CA ARG A 40 21.80 3.01 -2.97
C ARG A 40 22.92 3.00 -1.94
N LEU A 41 22.58 2.95 -0.65
CA LEU A 41 23.58 2.95 0.43
C LEU A 41 24.46 1.69 0.40
N ARG A 42 23.87 0.52 0.07
CA ARG A 42 24.62 -0.74 -0.12
C ARG A 42 25.47 -0.76 -1.38
N ALA A 43 25.03 -0.13 -2.47
CA ALA A 43 25.82 -0.03 -3.70
C ALA A 43 27.09 0.81 -3.47
N GLN A 44 26.99 1.90 -2.69
CA GLN A 44 28.15 2.72 -2.35
C GLN A 44 29.25 1.91 -1.64
N SER A 45 28.91 0.99 -0.74
CA SER A 45 29.90 0.14 -0.06
C SER A 45 30.67 -0.81 -0.98
N SER A 46 30.06 -1.29 -2.06
CA SER A 46 30.73 -2.17 -3.03
C SER A 46 31.86 -1.46 -3.80
N HIS A 47 31.83 -0.13 -3.91
CA HIS A 47 32.83 0.65 -4.63
C HIS A 47 34.04 1.08 -3.78
N TYR A 48 33.90 1.08 -2.44
CA TYR A 48 34.98 1.45 -1.52
C TYR A 48 35.80 0.24 -1.03
N GLY A 49 35.22 -0.96 -0.97
CA GLY A 49 35.93 -2.18 -0.57
C GLY A 49 37.13 -2.54 -1.44
N ASP A 50 37.13 -2.16 -2.73
CA ASP A 50 38.25 -2.41 -3.66
C ASP A 50 39.42 -1.43 -3.48
N ARG A 51 39.23 -0.30 -2.79
CA ARG A 51 40.26 0.72 -2.52
C ARG A 51 40.80 0.68 -1.09
N GLN A 52 40.25 -0.18 -0.23
CA GLN A 52 40.43 -0.15 1.23
C GLN A 52 41.77 -0.69 1.76
N MET A 53 42.74 -1.01 0.91
CA MET A 53 44.05 -1.48 1.39
C MET A 53 44.98 -0.35 1.86
N GLN A 54 44.54 0.93 1.92
CA GLN A 54 45.45 2.07 2.19
C GLN A 54 45.01 3.15 3.20
N ALA A 55 43.84 3.12 3.87
CA ALA A 55 43.42 4.24 4.74
C ALA A 55 42.72 3.83 6.06
N ILE A 56 43.49 3.31 7.01
CA ILE A 56 43.00 2.80 8.30
C ILE A 56 42.71 3.97 9.26
N GLY A 57 41.52 4.56 9.19
CA GLY A 57 41.07 5.57 10.17
C GLY A 57 39.77 6.30 9.82
N ALA A 58 39.73 6.96 8.64
CA ALA A 58 38.52 7.63 8.16
C ALA A 58 37.42 6.64 7.76
N ASP A 59 37.80 5.46 7.28
CA ASP A 59 36.86 4.42 6.83
C ASP A 59 36.02 3.86 7.98
N LEU A 60 36.57 3.73 9.20
CA LEU A 60 35.83 3.15 10.33
C LEU A 60 34.64 4.02 10.76
N ALA A 61 34.79 5.34 10.75
CA ALA A 61 33.72 6.27 11.09
C ALA A 61 32.60 6.26 10.02
N TRP A 62 32.99 6.18 8.75
CA TRP A 62 32.06 6.05 7.63
C TRP A 62 31.29 4.72 7.67
N GLU A 63 31.98 3.60 7.89
CA GLU A 63 31.38 2.28 8.06
C GLU A 63 30.38 2.26 9.23
N ALA A 64 30.76 2.81 10.39
CA ALA A 64 29.89 2.90 11.55
C ALA A 64 28.65 3.77 11.31
N TRP A 65 28.80 4.89 10.58
CA TRP A 65 27.66 5.71 10.16
C TRP A 65 26.75 4.93 9.19
N ARG A 66 27.31 4.26 8.19
CA ARG A 66 26.54 3.48 7.21
C ARG A 66 25.74 2.38 7.90
N ASP A 67 26.35 1.64 8.82
CA ASP A 67 25.67 0.56 9.53
C ASP A 67 24.54 1.08 10.42
N ARG A 68 24.72 2.24 11.07
CA ARG A 68 23.62 2.93 11.77
C ARG A 68 22.51 3.31 10.80
N SER A 69 22.83 3.99 9.70
CA SER A 69 21.87 4.41 8.68
C SER A 69 21.10 3.23 8.08
N LEU A 70 21.76 2.10 7.82
CA LEU A 70 21.09 0.89 7.33
C LEU A 70 20.15 0.28 8.37
N ARG A 71 20.52 0.29 9.66
CA ARG A 71 19.63 -0.17 10.74
C ARG A 71 18.41 0.74 10.86
N ASP A 72 18.60 2.04 10.82
CA ASP A 72 17.50 3.02 10.93
C ASP A 72 16.52 2.89 9.75
N LEU A 73 17.03 2.86 8.52
CA LEU A 73 16.23 2.62 7.32
C LEU A 73 15.54 1.25 7.33
N GLY A 74 16.21 0.22 7.84
CA GLY A 74 15.67 -1.12 7.98
C GLY A 74 14.50 -1.18 8.97
N MET A 75 14.62 -0.47 10.09
CA MET A 75 13.55 -0.33 11.09
C MET A 75 12.34 0.41 10.48
N GLU A 76 12.58 1.51 9.77
CA GLU A 76 11.51 2.26 9.11
C GLU A 76 10.80 1.39 8.05
N LEU A 77 11.57 0.63 7.25
CA LEU A 77 11.01 -0.29 6.27
C LEU A 77 10.14 -1.37 6.91
N ALA A 78 10.55 -1.91 8.06
CA ALA A 78 9.77 -2.89 8.81
C ALA A 78 8.44 -2.29 9.30
N GLN A 79 8.47 -1.05 9.82
CA GLN A 79 7.27 -0.34 10.26
C GLN A 79 6.31 -0.08 9.09
N VAL A 80 6.82 0.40 7.95
CA VAL A 80 6.00 0.65 6.74
C VAL A 80 5.39 -0.66 6.24
N ARG A 81 6.11 -1.78 6.27
CA ARG A 81 5.58 -3.10 5.91
C ARG A 81 4.49 -3.57 6.86
N ALA A 82 4.63 -3.33 8.17
CA ALA A 82 3.57 -3.64 9.13
C ALA A 82 2.30 -2.80 8.86
N GLN A 83 2.47 -1.50 8.57
CA GLN A 83 1.35 -0.63 8.18
C GLN A 83 0.69 -1.09 6.88
N LYS A 84 1.48 -1.56 5.89
CA LYS A 84 0.97 -2.11 4.64
C LYS A 84 0.05 -3.31 4.87
N LEU A 85 0.43 -4.23 5.76
CA LEU A 85 -0.40 -5.40 6.09
C LEU A 85 -1.76 -4.97 6.65
N ALA A 86 -1.76 -4.06 7.63
CA ALA A 86 -3.00 -3.54 8.20
C ALA A 86 -3.86 -2.78 7.17
N ALA A 87 -3.23 -2.02 6.26
CA ALA A 87 -3.92 -1.31 5.19
C ALA A 87 -4.52 -2.27 4.15
N LEU A 88 -3.82 -3.37 3.81
CA LEU A 88 -4.33 -4.41 2.92
C LEU A 88 -5.59 -5.07 3.48
N ASP A 89 -5.63 -5.35 4.78
CA ASP A 89 -6.82 -5.94 5.41
C ASP A 89 -8.03 -5.01 5.32
N ARG A 90 -7.83 -3.71 5.54
CA ARG A 90 -8.89 -2.69 5.37
C ARG A 90 -9.36 -2.58 3.94
N LEU A 91 -8.42 -2.56 2.98
CA LEU A 91 -8.73 -2.51 1.56
C LEU A 91 -9.56 -3.73 1.12
N ARG A 92 -9.19 -4.94 1.58
CA ARG A 92 -9.95 -6.17 1.31
C ARG A 92 -11.37 -6.08 1.86
N GLY A 93 -11.53 -5.56 3.07
CA GLY A 93 -12.85 -5.34 3.67
C GLY A 93 -13.69 -4.27 2.96
N ALA A 94 -13.06 -3.19 2.47
CA ALA A 94 -13.75 -2.17 1.67
C ALA A 94 -14.18 -2.71 0.30
N PHE A 95 -13.29 -3.44 -0.37
CA PHE A 95 -13.58 -4.12 -1.64
C PHE A 95 -14.74 -5.11 -1.51
N GLY A 96 -14.69 -6.00 -0.50
CA GLY A 96 -15.75 -6.98 -0.29
C GLY A 96 -17.12 -6.34 -0.04
N ARG A 97 -17.17 -5.23 0.70
CA ARG A 97 -18.40 -4.46 0.91
C ARG A 97 -18.89 -3.80 -0.38
N ASN A 98 -18.00 -3.18 -1.15
CA ASN A 98 -18.35 -2.58 -2.44
C ASN A 98 -18.93 -3.63 -3.40
N GLU A 99 -18.27 -4.78 -3.51
CA GLU A 99 -18.69 -5.88 -4.37
C GLU A 99 -20.04 -6.46 -3.95
N ALA A 100 -20.27 -6.65 -2.64
CA ALA A 100 -21.57 -7.10 -2.13
C ALA A 100 -22.70 -6.12 -2.49
N VAL A 101 -22.47 -4.80 -2.33
CA VAL A 101 -23.46 -3.78 -2.68
C VAL A 101 -23.70 -3.73 -4.18
N ARG A 102 -22.64 -3.86 -5.01
CA ARG A 102 -22.76 -3.95 -6.46
C ARG A 102 -23.67 -5.11 -6.88
N GLN A 103 -23.47 -6.29 -6.31
CA GLN A 103 -24.33 -7.45 -6.58
C GLN A 103 -25.78 -7.24 -6.13
N LEU A 104 -26.01 -6.54 -5.00
CA LEU A 104 -27.36 -6.19 -4.56
C LEU A 104 -28.06 -5.23 -5.54
N ILE A 105 -27.33 -4.25 -6.08
CA ILE A 105 -27.85 -3.32 -7.10
C ILE A 105 -28.24 -4.11 -8.36
N GLU A 106 -27.35 -4.98 -8.85
CA GLU A 106 -27.59 -5.79 -10.05
C GLU A 106 -28.83 -6.68 -9.90
N ARG A 107 -28.99 -7.35 -8.75
CA ARG A 107 -30.17 -8.17 -8.45
C ARG A 107 -31.44 -7.33 -8.40
N ALA A 108 -31.42 -6.18 -7.73
CA ALA A 108 -32.58 -5.29 -7.63
C ALA A 108 -33.02 -4.76 -9.01
N MET A 109 -32.06 -4.43 -9.88
CA MET A 109 -32.33 -3.97 -11.24
C MET A 109 -32.90 -5.10 -12.12
N ALA A 110 -32.36 -6.32 -12.01
CA ALA A 110 -32.87 -7.48 -12.73
C ALA A 110 -34.32 -7.82 -12.33
N GLU A 111 -34.64 -7.72 -11.04
CA GLU A 111 -35.99 -7.94 -10.52
C GLU A 111 -36.98 -6.87 -11.03
N GLN A 112 -36.59 -5.59 -11.00
CA GLN A 112 -37.40 -4.52 -11.59
C GLN A 112 -37.67 -4.74 -13.08
N LYS A 113 -36.66 -5.18 -13.84
CA LYS A 113 -36.81 -5.47 -15.27
C LYS A 113 -37.80 -6.61 -15.50
N ARG A 114 -37.73 -7.68 -14.71
CA ARG A 114 -38.67 -8.82 -14.76
C ARG A 114 -40.11 -8.41 -14.43
N LEU A 115 -40.29 -7.54 -13.44
CA LEU A 115 -41.62 -7.03 -13.07
C LEU A 115 -42.20 -6.13 -14.18
N ARG A 116 -41.36 -5.35 -14.86
CA ARG A 116 -41.76 -4.52 -16.00
C ARG A 116 -42.11 -5.32 -17.24
N SER A 117 -41.40 -6.42 -17.52
CA SER A 117 -41.72 -7.28 -18.69
C SER A 117 -42.94 -8.17 -18.50
N ARG A 118 -43.48 -8.25 -17.27
CA ARG A 118 -44.69 -9.02 -16.93
C ARG A 118 -45.97 -8.15 -16.90
N ARG A 119 -45.84 -6.84 -17.01
CA ARG A 119 -46.94 -5.87 -17.16
C ARG A 119 -47.07 -5.51 -18.63
#